data_AF-A0A383R9Z8-F1
#
_entry.id   AF-A0A383R9Z8-F1
#
_cell.length_a   1.000
_cell.length_b   1.000
_cell.length_c   1.000
_cell.angle_alpha   90.00
_cell.angle_beta   90.00
_cell.angle_gamma   90.00
#
_symmetry.space_group_name_H-M   'P 1'
#
loop_
_entity.id
_entity.type
_entity.pdbx_description
1 polymer ?
#
loop_
_entity_poly.entity_id
_entity_poly.type
_entity_poly.pdbx_seq_one_letter_code
_entity_poly.pdbx_strand_id
1 'polypeptide(L)'
;MNSLTKETVDEILAAMYTYKGIAQQLIEKLILETNQPEKSEIIKGNYYLISNEELLNSEEYLTDNWYFDVHGEHCMFERNQLRILNT
;
A
#
# COMPACT_ATOMS: atom_id res chain seq x y z
N MET A 1 -30.12 -10.54 -13.02
CA MET A 1 -28.76 -9.94 -13.01
C MET A 1 -28.19 -10.10 -14.40
N ASN A 2 -27.74 -9.02 -15.04
CA ASN A 2 -27.00 -9.14 -16.29
C ASN A 2 -25.60 -9.69 -15.98
N SER A 3 -25.16 -10.71 -16.71
CA SER A 3 -23.80 -11.23 -16.61
C SER A 3 -22.82 -10.22 -17.20
N LEU A 4 -21.70 -9.98 -16.51
CA LEU A 4 -20.59 -9.20 -17.09
C LEU A 4 -20.03 -9.93 -18.32
N THR A 5 -19.56 -9.16 -19.30
CA THR A 5 -18.83 -9.72 -20.43
C THR A 5 -17.45 -10.19 -19.97
N LYS A 6 -16.84 -11.11 -20.73
CA LYS A 6 -15.45 -11.54 -20.47
C LYS A 6 -14.47 -10.36 -20.49
N GLU A 7 -14.61 -9.47 -21.47
CA GLU A 7 -13.78 -8.27 -21.61
C GLU A 7 -13.86 -7.39 -20.36
N THR A 8 -15.06 -7.14 -19.83
CA THR A 8 -15.25 -6.38 -18.60
C THR A 8 -14.60 -7.06 -17.39
N VAL A 9 -14.68 -8.40 -17.29
CA VAL A 9 -14.03 -9.15 -16.20
C VAL A 9 -12.51 -9.05 -16.31
N ASP A 10 -11.95 -9.22 -17.50
CA ASP A 10 -10.51 -9.16 -17.74
C ASP A 10 -9.94 -7.77 -17.43
N GLU A 11 -10.64 -6.69 -17.80
CA GLU A 11 -10.26 -5.31 -17.47
C GLU A 11 -10.28 -5.04 -15.95
N ILE A 12 -11.32 -5.51 -15.25
CA ILE A 12 -11.41 -5.37 -13.78
C ILE A 12 -10.26 -6.12 -13.11
N LEU A 13 -9.96 -7.35 -13.55
CA LEU A 13 -8.85 -8.14 -13.02
C LEU A 13 -7.51 -7.44 -13.28
N ALA A 14 -7.28 -6.91 -14.48
CA ALA A 14 -6.06 -6.17 -14.81
C ALA A 14 -5.90 -4.93 -13.92
N ALA A 15 -6.98 -4.18 -13.67
CA ALA A 15 -6.97 -3.06 -12.74
C ALA A 15 -6.62 -3.53 -11.31
N MET A 16 -7.28 -4.58 -10.80
CA MET A 16 -7.00 -5.14 -9.47
C MET A 16 -5.54 -5.58 -9.31
N TYR A 17 -4.96 -6.26 -10.31
CA TYR A 17 -3.55 -6.65 -10.28
C TYR A 17 -2.62 -5.44 -10.29
N THR A 18 -2.95 -4.40 -11.06
CA THR A 18 -2.18 -3.15 -11.09
C THR A 18 -2.19 -2.47 -9.72
N TYR A 19 -3.37 -2.30 -9.11
CA TYR A 19 -3.49 -1.71 -7.78
C TYR A 19 -2.80 -2.54 -6.69
N LYS A 20 -2.90 -3.87 -6.77
CA LYS A 20 -2.16 -4.77 -5.87
C LYS A 20 -0.65 -4.58 -5.98
N GLY A 21 -0.11 -4.50 -7.21
CA GLY A 21 1.32 -4.28 -7.44
C GLY A 21 1.79 -2.93 -6.90
N ILE A 22 0.98 -1.87 -7.06
CA ILE A 22 1.26 -0.55 -6.49
C ILE A 22 1.28 -0.61 -4.96
N ALA A 23 0.28 -1.25 -4.34
CA ALA A 23 0.23 -1.41 -2.88
C ALA A 23 1.46 -2.14 -2.34
N GLN A 24 1.90 -3.21 -3.00
CA GLN A 24 3.12 -3.94 -2.60
C GLN A 24 4.36 -3.05 -2.64
N GLN A 25 4.56 -2.28 -3.71
CA GLN A 25 5.69 -1.34 -3.81
C GLN A 25 5.66 -0.26 -2.73
N LEU A 26 4.47 0.23 -2.37
CA LEU A 26 4.31 1.24 -1.33
C LEU A 26 4.59 0.67 0.07
N ILE A 27 4.22 -0.58 0.32
CA ILE A 27 4.57 -1.27 1.57
C ILE A 27 6.07 -1.50 1.66
N GLU A 28 6.72 -1.97 0.60
CA GLU A 28 8.18 -2.11 0.55
C GLU A 28 8.87 -0.77 0.83
N LYS A 29 8.37 0.31 0.21
CA LYS A 29 8.83 1.67 0.43
C LYS A 29 8.69 2.08 1.90
N LEU A 30 7.52 1.88 2.50
CA LEU A 30 7.26 2.16 3.91
C LEU A 30 8.21 1.38 4.83
N ILE A 31 8.45 0.10 4.56
CA ILE A 31 9.36 -0.75 5.36
C ILE A 31 10.81 -0.25 5.26
N LEU A 32 11.24 0.18 4.07
CA LEU A 32 12.61 0.65 3.82
C LEU A 32 12.86 2.05 4.41
N GLU A 33 11.87 2.91 4.39
CA GLU A 33 12.02 4.34 4.72
C GLU A 33 11.58 4.68 6.15
N THR A 34 11.05 3.73 6.92
CA THR A 34 10.66 3.94 8.33
C THR A 34 11.32 2.93 9.27
N ASN A 35 11.20 3.17 10.57
CA ASN A 35 11.66 2.27 11.63
C ASN A 35 10.67 1.13 11.96
N GLN A 36 9.87 0.63 10.99
CA GLN A 36 8.92 -0.47 11.24
C GLN A 36 9.53 -1.61 12.08
N PRO A 37 8.88 -2.01 13.19
CA PRO A 37 9.21 -3.26 13.85
C PRO A 37 8.83 -4.45 12.95
N GLU A 38 9.36 -5.64 13.23
CA GLU A 38 8.91 -6.88 12.58
C GLU A 38 8.96 -6.88 11.03
N LYS A 39 9.89 -6.11 10.42
CA LYS A 39 10.01 -5.94 8.95
C LYS A 39 9.94 -7.26 8.18
N SER A 40 10.59 -8.31 8.70
CA SER A 40 10.62 -9.63 8.07
C SER A 40 9.24 -10.31 8.02
N GLU A 41 8.36 -10.04 8.98
CA GLU A 41 7.00 -10.57 9.01
C GLU A 41 6.07 -9.75 8.12
N ILE A 42 6.23 -8.43 8.09
CA ILE A 42 5.48 -7.56 7.18
C ILE A 42 5.75 -7.96 5.72
N ILE A 43 7.01 -8.24 5.35
CA ILE A 43 7.40 -8.72 4.00
C ILE A 43 6.71 -10.05 3.62
N LYS A 44 6.37 -10.89 4.60
CA LYS A 44 5.64 -12.16 4.38
C LYS A 44 4.13 -11.97 4.23
N GLY A 45 3.62 -10.74 4.38
CA GLY A 45 2.20 -10.40 4.25
C GLY A 45 1.49 -10.16 5.58
N ASN A 46 2.20 -10.11 6.72
CA ASN A 46 1.59 -9.79 8.02
C ASN A 46 1.41 -8.26 8.17
N TYR A 47 0.62 -7.66 7.29
CA TYR A 47 0.46 -6.19 7.20
C TYR A 47 -0.21 -5.56 8.42
N TYR A 48 -0.93 -6.35 9.23
CA TYR A 48 -1.49 -5.91 10.51
C TYR A 48 -0.41 -5.48 11.54
N LEU A 49 0.88 -5.79 11.29
CA LEU A 49 2.00 -5.37 12.13
C LEU A 49 2.55 -3.98 11.77
N ILE A 50 2.06 -3.38 10.69
CA ILE A 50 2.47 -2.03 10.28
C ILE A 50 1.92 -1.01 11.30
N SER A 51 2.74 -0.03 11.65
CA SER A 51 2.39 1.08 12.54
C SER A 51 2.80 2.45 11.94
N ASN A 52 2.24 3.53 12.48
CA ASN A 52 2.63 4.90 12.14
C ASN A 52 4.00 5.23 12.77
N GLU A 53 5.06 4.73 12.16
CA GLU A 53 6.45 4.95 12.59
C GLU A 53 7.05 6.20 11.96
N GLU A 54 8.04 6.78 12.65
CA GLU A 54 8.83 7.89 12.12
C GLU A 54 9.67 7.45 10.91
N LEU A 55 9.85 8.37 9.96
CA LEU A 55 10.72 8.18 8.82
C LEU A 55 12.20 8.26 9.22
N LEU A 56 13.02 7.42 8.61
CA LEU A 56 14.47 7.33 8.87
C LEU A 56 15.23 8.61 8.51
N ASN A 57 14.71 9.39 7.57
CA ASN A 57 15.30 10.63 7.08
C ASN A 57 14.80 11.89 7.82
N SER A 58 13.91 11.73 8.82
CA SER A 58 13.25 12.83 9.53
C SER A 58 12.41 13.77 8.64
N GLU A 59 12.04 13.31 7.44
CA GLU A 59 11.09 13.99 6.56
C GLU A 59 9.64 13.64 6.94
N GLU A 60 8.68 14.38 6.39
CA GLU A 60 7.24 14.15 6.59
C GLU A 60 6.66 13.10 5.62
N TYR A 61 7.32 12.88 4.48
CA TYR A 61 6.83 12.05 3.39
C TYR A 61 7.85 10.99 2.96
N LEU A 62 7.35 9.82 2.55
CA LEU A 62 8.14 8.84 1.84
C LEU A 62 8.60 9.42 0.50
N THR A 63 9.67 8.85 -0.05
CA THR A 63 10.23 9.22 -1.35
C THR A 63 9.14 9.23 -2.43
N ASP A 64 9.22 10.22 -3.34
CA ASP A 64 8.20 10.55 -4.35
C ASP A 64 6.93 11.23 -3.80
N ASN A 65 7.04 11.89 -2.64
CA ASN A 65 5.97 12.64 -1.97
C ASN A 65 4.76 11.77 -1.60
N TRP A 66 5.02 10.56 -1.12
CA TRP A 66 3.97 9.67 -0.63
C TRP A 66 3.75 9.89 0.86
N TYR A 67 2.52 10.25 1.21
CA TYR A 67 2.04 10.20 2.58
C TYR A 67 1.55 8.78 2.89
N PHE A 68 1.69 8.36 4.15
CA PHE A 68 1.05 7.15 4.65
C PHE A 68 0.37 7.41 5.99
N ASP A 69 -0.72 6.70 6.23
CA ASP A 69 -1.42 6.68 7.52
C ASP A 69 -1.96 5.28 7.80
N VAL A 70 -1.70 4.80 9.00
CA VAL A 70 -2.06 3.46 9.45
C VAL A 70 -3.27 3.56 10.37
N HIS A 71 -4.34 2.86 9.98
CA HIS A 71 -5.59 2.77 10.72
C HIS A 71 -5.92 1.31 11.02
N GLY A 72 -5.49 0.82 12.19
CA GLY A 72 -5.67 -0.58 12.56
C GLY A 72 -4.87 -1.49 11.62
N GLU A 73 -5.56 -2.41 10.93
CA GLU A 73 -4.94 -3.33 9.96
C GLU A 73 -4.73 -2.71 8.56
N HIS A 74 -5.19 -1.48 8.35
CA HIS A 74 -5.13 -0.82 7.06
C HIS A 74 -4.00 0.20 7.00
N CYS A 75 -3.32 0.24 5.86
CA CYS A 75 -2.40 1.31 5.52
C CYS A 75 -2.93 2.06 4.30
N MET A 76 -3.16 3.35 4.48
CA MET A 76 -3.51 4.26 3.42
C MET A 76 -2.23 4.92 2.89
N PHE A 77 -2.10 4.98 1.57
CA PHE A 77 -1.09 5.77 0.90
C PHE A 77 -1.75 6.84 0.04
N GLU A 78 -1.20 8.06 0.10
CA GLU A 78 -1.72 9.19 -0.65
C GLU A 78 -0.59 9.96 -1.34
N ARG A 79 -0.81 10.26 -2.62
CA ARG A 79 0.01 11.21 -3.38
C ARG A 79 -0.86 11.93 -4.38
N ASN A 80 -0.93 13.26 -4.27
CA ASN A 80 -1.77 14.10 -5.12
C ASN A 80 -3.24 13.62 -5.11
N GLN A 81 -3.80 13.17 -6.24
CA GLN A 81 -5.16 12.64 -6.36
C GLN A 81 -5.24 11.11 -6.35
N LEU A 82 -4.12 10.41 -6.09
CA LEU A 82 -4.09 8.94 -6.04
C LEU A 82 -4.06 8.47 -4.59
N ARG A 83 -5.08 7.70 -4.21
CA ARG A 83 -5.22 7.06 -2.90
C ARG A 83 -5.26 5.56 -3.08
N ILE A 84 -4.40 4.87 -2.34
CA ILE A 84 -4.30 3.40 -2.33
C ILE A 84 -4.57 2.93 -0.91
N LEU A 85 -5.52 2.02 -0.74
CA LEU A 85 -5.81 1.39 0.55
C LEU A 85 -5.32 -0.05 0.48
N ASN A 86 -4.46 -0.45 1.42
CA ASN A 86 -4.11 -1.84 1.63
C ASN A 86 -4.99 -2.43 2.75
N THR A 87 -5.59 -3.59 2.49
CA THR A 87 -6.39 -4.39 3.42
C THR A 87 -5.82 -5.77 3.53
#